data_AF-A0A1X1P6E7-F1
#
_entry.id   AF-A0A1X1P6E7-F1
#
_cell.length_a   1.000
_cell.length_b   1.000
_cell.length_c   1.000
_cell.angle_alpha   90.00
_cell.angle_beta   90.00
_cell.angle_gamma   90.00
#
_symmetry.space_group_name_H-M   'P 1'
#
loop_
_entity.id
_entity.type
_entity.pdbx_description
1 polymer ?
#
loop_
_entity_poly.entity_id
_entity_poly.type
_entity_poly.pdbx_seq_one_letter_code
_entity_poly.pdbx_strand_id
1 'polypeptide(L)' 'MPYIDGKRPYGDRAYFQIDMAELLGEPRQFVAARNLIEDAEKDARLERLHYETLAVLRVFLMHAERTSPA' A
#
# COMPACT_ATOMS: atom_id res chain seq x y z
N MET A 1 -12.93 -7.32 13.29
CA MET A 1 -11.70 -6.57 12.99
C MET A 1 -12.10 -5.36 12.17
N PRO A 2 -11.55 -4.16 12.42
CA PRO A 2 -11.80 -3.04 11.52
C PRO A 2 -11.35 -3.50 10.13
N TYR A 3 -12.31 -3.62 9.22
CA TYR A 3 -12.16 -4.37 7.99
C TYR A 3 -11.10 -3.69 7.13
N ILE A 4 -10.02 -4.41 6.80
CA ILE A 4 -9.14 -4.01 5.70
C ILE A 4 -10.04 -3.92 4.47
N ASP A 5 -10.17 -2.73 3.89
CA ASP A 5 -10.84 -2.59 2.61
C ASP A 5 -9.94 -3.22 1.54
N GLY A 6 -10.33 -4.40 1.05
CA GLY A 6 -9.59 -5.10 0.00
C GLY A 6 -9.49 -4.32 -1.31
N LYS A 7 -10.33 -3.30 -1.52
CA LYS A 7 -10.22 -2.35 -2.64
C LYS A 7 -9.24 -1.22 -2.36
N ARG A 8 -9.00 -0.92 -1.10
CA ARG A 8 -8.23 0.22 -0.61
C ARG A 8 -7.27 -0.23 0.50
N PRO A 9 -6.28 -1.07 0.17
CA PRO A 9 -5.43 -1.73 1.17
C PRO A 9 -4.53 -0.76 1.94
N TYR A 10 -4.30 0.46 1.43
CA TYR A 10 -3.40 1.44 2.03
C TYR A 10 -4.08 2.74 2.48
N GLY A 11 -5.32 3.00 2.05
CA GLY A 11 -6.02 4.25 2.35
C GLY A 11 -7.00 4.67 1.26
N ASP A 12 -7.50 5.89 1.38
CA ASP A 12 -8.62 6.40 0.59
C ASP A 12 -8.23 7.13 -0.70
N ARG A 13 -6.93 7.24 -1.03
CA ARG A 13 -6.50 7.98 -2.21
C ARG A 13 -6.69 7.17 -3.48
N ALA A 14 -6.81 7.88 -4.60
CA ALA A 14 -6.92 7.27 -5.93
C ALA A 14 -5.63 6.57 -6.37
N TYR A 15 -4.48 7.03 -5.88
CA TYR A 15 -3.17 6.47 -6.18
C TYR A 15 -2.57 5.84 -4.92
N PHE A 16 -2.46 4.52 -4.93
CA PHE A 16 -2.01 3.74 -3.77
C PHE A 16 -0.58 4.08 -3.33
N GLN A 17 0.27 4.54 -4.26
CA GLN A 17 1.62 4.95 -3.97
C GLN A 17 1.67 6.15 -3.02
N ILE A 18 0.65 7.03 -3.05
CA ILE A 18 0.60 8.18 -2.16
C ILE A 18 0.38 7.72 -0.71
N ASP A 19 -0.57 6.81 -0.51
CA ASP A 19 -0.87 6.26 0.81
C ASP A 19 0.28 5.37 1.31
N MET A 20 0.87 4.54 0.44
CA MET A 20 2.06 3.75 0.80
C MET A 20 3.25 4.62 1.19
N ALA A 21 3.49 5.71 0.46
CA ALA A 21 4.55 6.66 0.78
C ALA A 21 4.36 7.28 2.18
N GLU A 22 3.13 7.63 2.55
CA GLU A 22 2.80 8.12 3.89
C GLU A 22 2.99 7.05 4.98
N LEU A 23 2.52 5.82 4.74
CA LEU A 23 2.70 4.70 5.66
C LEU A 23 4.17 4.34 5.91
N LEU A 24 5.03 4.55 4.90
CA LEU A 24 6.47 4.29 4.97
C LEU A 24 7.27 5.48 5.53
N GLY A 25 6.60 6.58 5.92
CA GLY A 25 7.27 7.77 6.46
C GLY A 25 8.01 8.61 5.41
N GLU A 26 7.74 8.37 4.13
CA GLU A 26 8.34 9.09 3.01
C GLU A 26 7.24 9.83 2.22
N PRO A 27 6.56 10.83 2.78
CA PRO A 27 5.46 11.51 2.09
C PRO A 27 5.93 12.12 0.75
N ARG A 28 5.04 12.13 -0.25
CA ARG A 28 5.31 12.84 -1.51
C ARG A 28 5.36 14.35 -1.26
N GLN A 29 6.28 15.02 -1.94
CA GLN A 29 6.37 16.48 -1.91
C GLN A 29 5.36 17.09 -2.89
N PHE A 30 4.80 18.24 -2.52
CA PHE A 30 3.85 18.99 -3.33
C PHE A 30 4.47 20.33 -3.72
N VAL A 31 4.45 20.67 -5.01
CA VAL A 31 5.00 21.96 -5.53
C VAL A 31 4.07 23.13 -5.20
N ALA A 32 2.78 22.86 -5.11
CA ALA A 32 1.71 23.71 -4.64
C ALA A 32 0.58 22.77 -4.18
N ALA A 33 -0.39 23.24 -3.40
CA ALA A 33 -1.41 22.44 -2.69
C ALA A 33 -2.20 21.37 -3.49
N ARG A 34 -1.94 21.21 -4.80
CA ARG A 34 -2.55 20.21 -5.69
C ARG A 34 -1.61 19.56 -6.72
N ASN A 35 -0.37 20.00 -6.87
CA ASN A 35 0.55 19.43 -7.85
C ASN A 35 1.62 18.60 -7.14
N LEU A 36 1.52 17.30 -7.31
CA LEU A 36 2.53 16.35 -6.87
C LEU A 36 3.84 16.61 -7.60
N ILE A 37 4.97 16.55 -6.88
CA ILE A 37 6.26 16.38 -7.53
C ILE A 37 6.27 14.96 -8.11
N GLU A 38 6.37 14.87 -9.43
CA GLU A 38 6.57 13.59 -10.11
C GLU A 38 7.92 13.02 -9.71
N ASP A 39 7.90 11.83 -9.13
CA ASP A 39 9.08 11.08 -8.73
C ASP A 39 8.92 9.65 -9.27
N ALA A 40 9.27 9.49 -10.55
CA ALA A 40 9.07 8.23 -11.26
C ALA A 40 9.87 7.07 -10.64
N GLU A 41 11.03 7.36 -10.05
CA GLU A 41 11.85 6.36 -9.38
C GLU A 41 11.18 5.84 -8.11
N LYS A 42 10.70 6.76 -7.26
CA LYS A 42 9.96 6.42 -6.06
C LYS A 42 8.66 5.67 -6.39
N ASP A 43 7.98 6.07 -7.46
CA ASP A 43 6.73 5.46 -7.89
C ASP A 43 6.94 4.02 -8.37
N ALA A 44 7.97 3.78 -9.18
CA ALA A 44 8.35 2.44 -9.61
C ALA A 44 8.78 1.55 -8.44
N ARG A 45 9.50 2.12 -7.46
CA ARG A 45 9.91 1.40 -6.25
C ARG A 45 8.71 1.01 -5.39
N LEU A 46 7.74 1.90 -5.21
CA LEU A 46 6.52 1.63 -4.44
C LEU A 46 5.59 0.64 -5.15
N GLU A 47 5.48 0.72 -6.48
CA GLU A 47 4.75 -0.26 -7.29
C GLU A 47 5.37 -1.66 -7.15
N ARG A 48 6.69 -1.77 -7.26
CA ARG A 48 7.38 -3.04 -7.03
C ARG A 48 7.11 -3.60 -5.63
N LEU A 49 7.24 -2.76 -4.60
CA LEU A 49 6.98 -3.13 -3.21
C LEU A 49 5.53 -3.60 -3.00
N HIS A 50 4.56 -2.97 -3.68
CA HIS A 50 3.16 -3.40 -3.66
C HIS A 50 3.00 -4.84 -4.15
N TYR A 51 3.60 -5.17 -5.30
CA TYR A 51 3.51 -6.53 -5.85
C TYR A 51 4.26 -7.58 -5.03
N GLU A 52 5.42 -7.23 -4.49
CA GLU A 52 6.17 -8.11 -3.57
C GLU A 52 5.34 -8.41 -2.32
N THR A 53 4.75 -7.38 -1.72
CA THR A 53 3.85 -7.53 -0.56
C THR A 53 2.62 -8.39 -0.90
N LEU A 54 2.03 -8.19 -2.08
CA LEU A 54 0.88 -8.97 -2.55
C LEU A 54 1.24 -10.46 -2.71
N ALA A 55 2.43 -10.76 -3.25
CA ALA A 55 2.91 -12.12 -3.38
C ALA A 55 3.09 -12.81 -2.02
N VAL A 56 3.72 -12.12 -1.06
CA VAL A 56 3.92 -12.62 0.31
C VAL A 56 2.57 -12.83 1.00
N LEU A 57 1.67 -11.86 0.92
CA LEU A 57 0.34 -11.97 1.52
C LEU A 57 -0.45 -13.15 0.93
N ARG A 58 -0.34 -13.38 -0.38
CA ARG A 58 -0.99 -14.50 -1.04
C ARG A 58 -0.50 -15.85 -0.50
N VAL A 59 0.81 -16.01 -0.36
CA VAL A 59 1.40 -17.23 0.23
C VAL A 59 0.96 -17.36 1.70
N PHE A 60 1.02 -16.28 2.47
CA PHE A 60 0.60 -16.26 3.86
C PHE A 60 -0.86 -16.72 4.01
N LEU A 61 -1.78 -16.17 3.22
CA LEU A 61 -3.20 -16.55 3.26
C LEU A 61 -3.47 -17.98 2.79
N MET A 62 -2.66 -18.53 1.89
CA MET A 62 -2.76 -19.95 1.49
C MET A 62 -2.36 -20.91 2.60
N HIS A 63 -1.44 -20.50 3.48
CA HIS A 63 -0.87 -21.34 4.53
C HIS A 63 -1.33 -20.96 5.95
N ALA A 64 -2.08 -19.88 6.11
CA ALA A 64 -2.59 -19.46 7.39
C ALA A 64 -3.60 -20.49 7.90
N GLU A 65 -3.25 -21.23 8.95
CA GLU A 65 -4.19 -22.10 9.63
C GLU A 65 -5.26 -21.25 10.34
N ARG A 66 -6.52 -21.65 10.15
CA ARG A 66 -7.66 -20.96 10.74
C ARG A 66 -7.71 -21.29 12.23
N THR A 67 -7.16 -20.44 13.08
CA THR A 67 -7.45 -20.47 14.53
C THR A 67 -8.85 -19.92 14.74
N SER A 68 -9.89 -20.74 14.54
CA SER A 68 -11.22 -20.40 15.07
C SER A 68 -11.16 -20.47 16.60
N PRO A 69 -11.50 -19.40 17.33
CA PRO A 69 -11.77 -19.53 18.75
C PRO A 69 -13.05 -20.38 18.91
N ALA A 70 -12.98 -21.38 19.80
CA ALA A 70 -14.09 -22.24 20.19
C ALA A 70 -15.15 -21.47 21.01
#